data_AF-A0A9W8VBV7-F1
#
_entry.id   AF-A0A9W8VBV7-F1
#
_cell.length_a   1.000
_cell.length_b   1.000
_cell.length_c   1.000
_cell.angle_alpha   90.00
_cell.angle_beta   90.00
_cell.angle_gamma   90.00
#
_symmetry.space_group_name_H-M   'P 1'
#
loop_
_entity.id
_entity.type
_entity.pdbx_description
1 polymer ?
#
loop_
_entity_poly.entity_id
_entity_poly.type
_entity_poly.pdbx_seq_one_letter_code
_entity_poly.pdbx_strand_id
1 'polypeptide(L)'
;MMLKHTLLALAATIGLSDALLGINCRGSALCSGNKGAITQLAGQLRAIDSSKTFSEGEHITCADISNVGVHPQICLFYQKVGGRTFSVAETQTFLQQIIDHHCQLCGSTPIDGKNVDNGELTVNVIVGEAKRSPSGFEKRSSKTLAKREGINCHGSSTCGVGGIGHSDDGDLKDVRDAVASGDEGNFANGEHVACIPFVTGHLCAFYQNIGGRTFTKEQTVTFLDQLREHGCFKCGSIPTDPGNNVANGELTVNFVS
;
A
#
# COMPACT_ATOMS: atom_id res chain seq x y z
N MET A 1 35.22 -15.57 69.82
CA MET A 1 33.98 -15.19 69.09
C MET A 1 34.30 -13.94 68.27
N MET A 2 33.75 -13.83 67.05
CA MET A 2 33.87 -12.74 66.05
C MET A 2 34.73 -13.09 64.82
N LEU A 3 34.08 -13.76 63.86
CA LEU A 3 34.54 -13.98 62.49
C LEU A 3 34.14 -12.75 61.66
N LYS A 4 35.12 -11.94 61.22
CA LYS A 4 34.90 -10.78 60.35
C LYS A 4 34.57 -11.27 58.94
N HIS A 5 33.31 -11.11 58.51
CA HIS A 5 32.87 -11.41 57.16
C HIS A 5 33.09 -10.19 56.26
N THR A 6 34.07 -10.29 55.37
CA THR A 6 34.34 -9.28 54.35
C THR A 6 33.34 -9.49 53.20
N LEU A 7 32.33 -8.63 53.11
CA LEU A 7 31.39 -8.58 51.99
C LEU A 7 32.08 -7.94 50.78
N LEU A 8 32.34 -8.75 49.75
CA LEU A 8 32.80 -8.29 48.43
C LEU A 8 31.58 -7.78 47.66
N ALA A 9 31.45 -6.47 47.47
CA ALA A 9 30.41 -5.88 46.64
C ALA A 9 30.78 -6.04 45.15
N LEU A 10 30.06 -6.91 44.45
CA LEU A 10 30.17 -7.08 43.00
C LEU A 10 29.44 -5.92 42.32
N ALA A 11 30.18 -4.92 41.83
CA ALA A 11 29.61 -3.85 41.02
C ALA A 11 29.26 -4.41 39.63
N ALA A 12 27.98 -4.71 39.41
CA ALA A 12 27.46 -5.01 38.08
C ALA A 12 27.41 -3.71 37.27
N THR A 13 28.38 -3.52 36.37
CA THR A 13 28.29 -2.48 35.34
C THR A 13 27.17 -2.89 34.37
N ILE A 14 25.99 -2.30 34.55
CA ILE A 14 24.91 -2.39 33.57
C ILE A 14 25.40 -1.61 32.35
N GLY A 15 25.87 -2.32 31.32
CA GLY A 15 26.13 -1.71 30.03
C GLY A 15 24.82 -1.12 29.53
N LEU A 16 24.81 0.19 29.24
CA LEU A 16 23.74 0.80 28.46
C LEU A 16 23.79 0.14 27.09
N SER A 17 22.91 -0.82 26.84
CA SER A 17 22.66 -1.29 25.48
C SER A 17 22.23 -0.07 24.69
N ASP A 18 23.05 0.41 23.76
CA ASP A 18 22.54 1.23 22.66
C ASP A 18 21.39 0.43 22.08
N ALA A 19 20.16 0.89 22.31
CA ALA A 19 18.98 0.20 21.84
C ALA A 19 19.05 0.23 20.32
N LEU A 20 19.54 -0.87 19.73
CA LEU A 20 19.59 -1.05 18.29
C LEU A 20 18.18 -0.79 17.77
N LEU A 21 18.00 0.31 17.06
CA LEU A 21 16.70 0.66 16.53
C LEU A 21 16.50 -0.22 15.29
N GLY A 22 15.86 -1.37 15.52
CA GLY A 22 15.53 -2.30 14.45
C GLY A 22 14.41 -1.76 13.56
N ILE A 23 13.72 -2.69 12.89
CA ILE A 23 12.53 -2.37 12.11
C ILE A 23 11.52 -1.59 12.95
N ASN A 24 10.94 -0.53 12.38
CA ASN A 24 10.05 0.36 13.11
C ASN A 24 9.10 1.10 12.18
N CYS A 25 8.03 1.66 12.75
CA CYS A 25 7.01 2.42 12.01
C CYS A 25 7.12 3.94 12.26
N ARG A 26 8.34 4.44 12.47
CA ARG A 26 8.56 5.88 12.66
C ARG A 26 8.57 6.59 11.31
N GLY A 27 8.20 7.86 11.32
CA GLY A 27 8.18 8.71 10.14
C GLY A 27 7.80 10.15 10.48
N SER A 28 7.52 10.93 9.45
CA SER A 28 6.98 12.28 9.57
C SER A 28 5.68 12.32 10.39
N ALA A 29 5.36 13.47 10.98
CA ALA A 29 4.05 13.69 11.60
C ALA A 29 2.89 13.56 10.59
N LEU A 30 3.18 13.73 9.30
CA LEU A 30 2.25 13.52 8.19
C LEU A 30 2.00 12.03 7.89
N CYS A 31 2.69 11.12 8.57
CA CYS A 31 2.42 9.68 8.53
C CYS A 31 1.15 9.30 9.33
N SER A 32 0.20 10.23 9.45
CA SER A 32 -1.09 10.06 10.10
C SER A 32 -2.21 10.15 9.05
N GLY A 33 -2.87 9.02 8.77
CA GLY A 33 -3.98 8.94 7.82
C GLY A 33 -3.56 8.48 6.41
N ASN A 34 -4.39 7.60 5.83
CA ASN A 34 -4.16 6.72 4.67
C ASN A 34 -3.39 5.44 5.03
N LYS A 35 -4.04 4.27 4.94
CA LYS A 35 -3.49 2.95 5.32
C LYS A 35 -3.11 2.06 4.12
N GLY A 36 -3.27 2.56 2.89
CA GLY A 36 -3.06 1.77 1.67
C GLY A 36 -1.79 2.11 0.88
N ALA A 37 -1.07 3.17 1.28
CA ALA A 37 -0.02 3.71 0.43
C ALA A 37 1.23 2.81 0.38
N ILE A 38 1.61 2.14 1.48
CA ILE A 38 2.73 1.17 1.45
C ILE A 38 2.45 0.02 0.47
N THR A 39 1.23 -0.51 0.47
CA THR A 39 0.83 -1.57 -0.47
C THR A 39 0.85 -1.08 -1.91
N GLN A 40 0.45 0.17 -2.16
CA GLN A 40 0.59 0.80 -3.48
C GLN A 40 2.06 0.91 -3.92
N LEU A 41 2.96 1.33 -3.02
CA LEU A 41 4.39 1.37 -3.29
C LEU A 41 4.95 -0.02 -3.63
N ALA A 42 4.47 -1.07 -2.95
CA ALA A 42 4.85 -2.45 -3.22
C ALA A 42 4.37 -2.92 -4.60
N GLY A 43 3.15 -2.56 -5.00
CA GLY A 43 2.64 -2.81 -6.36
C GLY A 43 3.48 -2.13 -7.43
N GLN A 44 3.76 -0.83 -7.25
CA GLN A 44 4.61 -0.05 -8.17
C GLN A 44 6.01 -0.65 -8.28
N LEU A 45 6.61 -1.09 -7.17
CA LEU A 45 7.94 -1.69 -7.13
C LEU A 45 8.01 -3.00 -7.92
N ARG A 46 6.93 -3.80 -7.94
CA ARG A 46 6.85 -5.03 -8.76
C ARG A 46 6.81 -4.76 -10.26
N ALA A 47 6.37 -3.58 -10.67
CA ALA A 47 6.30 -3.18 -12.07
C ALA A 47 7.63 -2.60 -12.60
N ILE A 48 8.62 -2.36 -11.74
CA ILE A 48 9.94 -1.87 -12.16
C ILE A 48 10.72 -3.00 -12.84
N ASP A 49 11.45 -2.66 -13.91
CA ASP A 49 12.38 -3.55 -14.59
C ASP A 49 13.36 -4.19 -13.59
N SER A 50 13.45 -5.52 -13.59
CA SER A 50 14.22 -6.28 -12.60
C SER A 50 15.73 -6.03 -12.66
N SER A 51 16.25 -5.48 -13.75
CA SER A 51 17.66 -5.09 -13.88
C SER A 51 18.00 -3.76 -13.21
N LYS A 52 17.00 -2.99 -12.76
CA LYS A 52 17.22 -1.75 -12.04
C LYS A 52 17.84 -1.97 -10.67
N THR A 53 18.73 -1.06 -10.32
CA THR A 53 19.31 -0.94 -8.99
C THR A 53 19.07 0.46 -8.45
N PHE A 54 18.94 0.57 -7.13
CA PHE A 54 18.62 1.81 -6.44
C PHE A 54 19.75 2.19 -5.49
N SER A 55 20.02 3.49 -5.43
CA SER A 55 21.07 4.08 -4.59
C SER A 55 20.49 4.90 -3.44
N GLU A 56 21.36 5.37 -2.54
CA GLU A 56 20.98 6.28 -1.47
C GLU A 56 20.27 7.55 -1.99
N GLY A 57 19.16 7.92 -1.34
CA GLY A 57 18.39 9.14 -1.63
C GLY A 57 17.53 9.08 -2.88
N GLU A 58 17.57 7.99 -3.64
CA GLU A 58 16.69 7.80 -4.80
C GLU A 58 15.26 7.50 -4.36
N HIS A 59 14.29 8.27 -4.87
CA HIS A 59 12.87 7.95 -4.70
C HIS A 59 12.46 6.83 -5.66
N ILE A 60 12.43 5.61 -5.15
CA ILE A 60 12.21 4.38 -5.92
C ILE A 60 10.78 4.32 -6.46
N THR A 61 9.81 4.47 -5.55
CA THR A 61 8.39 4.58 -5.85
C THR A 61 7.79 5.65 -4.96
N CYS A 62 6.79 6.37 -5.47
CA CYS A 62 6.05 7.37 -4.70
C CYS A 62 4.55 7.28 -4.99
N ALA A 63 3.76 7.55 -3.96
CA ALA A 63 2.31 7.64 -4.03
C ALA A 63 1.82 8.96 -3.41
N ASP A 64 0.84 9.61 -4.03
CA ASP A 64 0.24 10.82 -3.46
C ASP A 64 -0.65 10.46 -2.26
N ILE A 65 -0.52 11.19 -1.16
CA ILE A 65 -1.31 10.94 0.06
C ILE A 65 -2.33 12.05 0.38
N SER A 66 -2.53 13.04 -0.50
CA SER A 66 -3.58 14.06 -0.34
C SER A 66 -4.17 14.59 -1.65
N ASN A 67 -5.45 14.97 -1.60
CA ASN A 67 -6.23 15.54 -2.71
C ASN A 67 -6.33 17.08 -2.68
N VAL A 68 -5.56 17.77 -1.83
CA VAL A 68 -5.70 19.23 -1.61
C VAL A 68 -4.35 19.94 -1.66
N GLY A 69 -4.14 20.76 -2.70
CA GLY A 69 -3.25 21.93 -2.77
C GLY A 69 -1.73 21.78 -2.60
N VAL A 70 -1.26 20.85 -1.77
CA VAL A 70 0.14 20.70 -1.36
C VAL A 70 0.51 19.22 -1.41
N HIS A 71 0.36 18.58 -2.58
CA HIS A 71 0.51 17.14 -2.82
C HIS A 71 1.67 16.49 -2.05
N PRO A 72 1.45 15.97 -0.83
CA PRO A 72 2.49 15.27 -0.09
C PRO A 72 2.60 13.90 -0.76
N GLN A 73 3.83 13.49 -1.04
CA GLN A 73 4.08 12.17 -1.61
C GLN A 73 4.67 11.30 -0.52
N ILE A 74 4.20 10.08 -0.41
CA ILE A 74 4.92 9.08 0.35
C ILE A 74 5.83 8.33 -0.59
N CYS A 75 7.11 8.24 -0.25
CA CYS A 75 8.11 7.65 -1.11
C CYS A 75 8.87 6.55 -0.39
N LEU A 76 9.29 5.57 -1.17
CA LEU A 76 10.22 4.51 -0.81
C LEU A 76 11.63 4.91 -1.25
N PHE A 77 12.60 4.87 -0.35
CA PHE A 77 13.99 5.21 -0.67
C PHE A 77 14.98 4.60 0.33
N TYR A 78 16.23 4.43 -0.11
CA TYR A 78 17.33 4.02 0.77
C TYR A 78 17.99 5.22 1.44
N GLN A 79 18.38 5.07 2.71
CA GLN A 79 19.19 6.05 3.42
C GLN A 79 20.22 5.39 4.33
N LYS A 80 21.32 6.10 4.61
CA LYS A 80 22.46 5.59 5.41
C LYS A 80 23.07 4.31 4.82
N VAL A 81 22.96 4.11 3.50
CA VAL A 81 23.48 2.93 2.81
C VAL A 81 24.85 3.16 2.18
N GLY A 82 25.31 4.42 2.11
CA GLY A 82 26.59 4.79 1.50
C GLY A 82 26.57 4.53 0.00
N GLY A 83 27.65 3.93 -0.53
CA GLY A 83 27.77 3.59 -1.96
C GLY A 83 27.12 2.27 -2.36
N ARG A 84 26.36 1.62 -1.48
CA ARG A 84 25.67 0.36 -1.79
C ARG A 84 24.49 0.62 -2.72
N THR A 85 24.26 -0.31 -3.63
CA THR A 85 23.09 -0.32 -4.50
C THR A 85 22.32 -1.61 -4.32
N PHE A 86 20.99 -1.56 -4.46
CA PHE A 86 20.11 -2.71 -4.23
C PHE A 86 19.24 -2.97 -5.44
N SER A 87 19.06 -4.24 -5.77
CA SER A 87 18.15 -4.68 -6.83
C SER A 87 16.68 -4.48 -6.47
N VAL A 88 15.81 -4.56 -7.47
CA VAL A 88 14.35 -4.61 -7.26
C VAL A 88 13.95 -5.73 -6.30
N ALA A 89 14.51 -6.93 -6.45
CA ALA A 89 14.16 -8.08 -5.61
C ALA A 89 14.57 -7.90 -4.14
N GLU A 90 15.75 -7.35 -3.88
CA GLU A 90 16.18 -7.00 -2.52
C GLU A 90 15.28 -5.92 -1.92
N THR A 91 14.96 -4.88 -2.70
CA THR A 91 14.06 -3.80 -2.28
C THR A 91 12.67 -4.33 -1.92
N GLN A 92 12.14 -5.29 -2.69
CA GLN A 92 10.86 -5.95 -2.40
C GLN A 92 10.90 -6.70 -1.07
N THR A 93 12.00 -7.41 -0.81
CA THR A 93 12.20 -8.16 0.45
C THR A 93 12.17 -7.22 1.65
N PHE A 94 12.90 -6.10 1.58
CA PHE A 94 12.94 -5.12 2.66
C PHE A 94 11.60 -4.39 2.83
N LEU A 95 10.92 -4.04 1.73
CA LEU A 95 9.59 -3.43 1.82
C LEU A 95 8.57 -4.39 2.44
N GLN A 96 8.67 -5.69 2.13
CA GLN A 96 7.81 -6.70 2.73
C GLN A 96 8.02 -6.78 4.24
N GLN A 97 9.25 -6.63 4.75
CA GLN A 97 9.49 -6.58 6.19
C GLN A 97 8.73 -5.43 6.85
N ILE A 98 8.70 -4.24 6.24
CA ILE A 98 7.94 -3.07 6.74
C ILE A 98 6.44 -3.38 6.81
N ILE A 99 5.91 -4.09 5.80
CA ILE A 99 4.52 -4.54 5.74
C ILE A 99 4.24 -5.58 6.85
N ASP A 100 5.11 -6.57 6.99
CA ASP A 100 5.00 -7.65 7.97
C ASP A 100 5.14 -7.14 9.41
N HIS A 101 5.84 -6.01 9.59
CA HIS A 101 5.91 -5.27 10.85
C HIS A 101 4.69 -4.36 11.09
N HIS A 102 3.64 -4.50 10.27
CA HIS A 102 2.35 -3.82 10.39
C HIS A 102 2.40 -2.29 10.34
N CYS A 103 3.46 -1.73 9.73
CA CYS A 103 3.54 -0.30 9.53
C CYS A 103 2.44 0.16 8.57
N GLN A 104 1.62 1.11 9.03
CA GLN A 104 0.39 1.49 8.34
C GLN A 104 0.63 2.49 7.20
N LEU A 105 1.66 3.32 7.33
CA LEU A 105 1.95 4.37 6.36
C LEU A 105 3.45 4.63 6.21
N CYS A 106 4.16 4.82 7.33
CA CYS A 106 5.61 5.03 7.30
C CYS A 106 6.33 3.99 8.14
N GLY A 107 7.59 3.77 7.81
CA GLY A 107 8.45 2.87 8.56
C GLY A 107 9.79 2.69 7.89
N SER A 108 10.68 2.02 8.60
CA SER A 108 12.02 1.70 8.15
C SER A 108 12.37 0.27 8.53
N THR A 109 13.10 -0.42 7.66
CA THR A 109 13.74 -1.70 8.00
C THR A 109 15.26 -1.61 7.83
N PRO A 110 16.05 -2.15 8.77
CA PRO A 110 17.50 -2.19 8.64
C PRO A 110 17.95 -3.17 7.56
N ILE A 111 18.90 -2.76 6.73
CA ILE A 111 19.47 -3.62 5.67
C ILE A 111 20.27 -4.79 6.26
N ASP A 112 20.93 -4.58 7.40
CA ASP A 112 21.70 -5.60 8.11
C ASP A 112 20.85 -6.44 9.08
N GLY A 113 19.54 -6.20 9.13
CA GLY A 113 18.61 -6.87 10.04
C GLY A 113 18.75 -6.48 11.51
N LYS A 114 19.60 -5.50 11.86
CA LYS A 114 19.92 -5.17 13.25
C LYS A 114 19.62 -3.73 13.62
N ASN A 115 20.15 -2.75 12.88
CA ASN A 115 20.01 -1.34 13.25
C ASN A 115 19.90 -0.45 12.01
N VAL A 116 18.87 0.38 11.99
CA VAL A 116 18.62 1.31 10.89
C VAL A 116 19.75 2.34 10.71
N ASP A 117 20.55 2.59 11.75
CA ASP A 117 21.73 3.47 11.64
C ASP A 117 22.86 2.88 10.79
N ASN A 118 22.82 1.57 10.50
CA ASN A 118 23.76 0.89 9.60
C ASN A 118 23.24 0.82 8.14
N GLY A 119 22.17 1.55 7.85
CA GLY A 119 21.49 1.55 6.56
C GLY A 119 20.08 0.99 6.66
N GLU A 120 19.15 1.68 6.00
CA GLU A 120 17.73 1.35 6.04
C GLU A 120 17.07 1.60 4.69
N LEU A 121 16.04 0.79 4.41
CA LEU A 121 15.01 1.14 3.46
C LEU A 121 13.90 1.84 4.22
N THR A 122 13.49 3.01 3.76
CA THR A 122 12.55 3.87 4.44
C THR A 122 11.35 4.18 3.55
N VAL A 123 10.16 4.13 4.15
CA VAL A 123 8.94 4.72 3.61
C VAL A 123 8.61 5.94 4.46
N ASN A 124 8.63 7.13 3.84
CA ASN A 124 8.29 8.35 4.55
C ASN A 124 7.61 9.38 3.63
N VAL A 125 6.87 10.30 4.24
CA VAL A 125 6.25 11.43 3.54
C VAL A 125 7.33 12.45 3.19
N ILE A 126 7.43 12.74 1.91
CA ILE A 126 8.20 13.83 1.34
C ILE A 126 7.21 14.93 0.95
N VAL A 127 7.28 16.07 1.66
CA VAL A 127 6.61 17.30 1.27
C VAL A 127 7.51 18.06 0.32
N GLY A 128 7.22 17.97 -0.97
CA GLY A 128 7.95 18.73 -1.98
C GLY A 128 7.45 20.17 -2.05
N GLU A 129 8.37 21.14 -1.87
CA GLU A 129 8.41 22.23 -2.84
C GLU A 129 8.49 21.62 -4.24
N ALA A 130 7.71 22.15 -5.17
CA ALA A 130 7.54 21.56 -6.49
C ALA A 130 8.88 21.33 -7.23
N LYS A 131 9.03 20.10 -7.77
CA LYS A 131 9.83 19.64 -8.93
C LYS A 131 11.21 18.99 -8.65
N ARG A 132 11.36 17.75 -9.14
CA ARG A 132 12.06 17.42 -10.41
C ARG A 132 11.99 15.92 -10.69
N SER A 133 10.99 15.49 -11.48
CA SER A 133 11.13 14.30 -12.31
C SER A 133 11.88 14.72 -13.59
N PRO A 134 12.93 14.02 -14.05
CA PRO A 134 13.64 14.41 -15.24
C PRO A 134 12.86 14.01 -16.50
N SER A 135 12.96 14.90 -17.48
CA SER A 135 12.58 14.75 -18.89
C SER A 135 11.09 14.72 -19.25
N GLY A 136 10.59 15.93 -19.53
CA GLY A 136 10.04 16.23 -20.86
C GLY A 136 8.58 15.89 -21.09
N PHE A 137 7.67 16.81 -20.75
CA PHE A 137 6.53 17.09 -21.62
C PHE A 137 6.05 18.53 -21.42
N GLU A 138 5.72 19.16 -22.54
CA GLU A 138 5.37 20.57 -22.68
C GLU A 138 4.26 21.06 -21.74
N LYS A 139 4.41 22.32 -21.31
CA LYS A 139 3.38 23.14 -20.66
C LYS A 139 2.07 23.08 -21.46
N ARG A 140 0.97 22.69 -20.80
CA ARG A 140 -0.35 23.20 -21.17
C ARG A 140 -1.19 23.58 -19.96
N SER A 141 -1.86 24.71 -20.15
CA SER A 141 -2.51 25.59 -19.17
C SER A 141 -3.62 24.92 -18.37
N SER A 142 -3.66 25.24 -17.08
CA SER A 142 -4.74 24.95 -16.15
C SER A 142 -6.08 25.46 -16.68
N LYS A 143 -7.01 24.52 -16.86
CA LYS A 143 -8.45 24.75 -16.74
C LYS A 143 -8.94 23.72 -15.73
N THR A 144 -9.59 24.19 -14.68
CA THR A 144 -10.25 23.39 -13.64
C THR A 144 -11.14 22.34 -14.30
N LEU A 145 -10.60 21.13 -14.44
CA LEU A 145 -11.32 19.93 -14.81
C LEU A 145 -11.60 19.23 -13.49
N ALA A 146 -12.88 19.02 -13.16
CA ALA A 146 -13.25 18.04 -12.14
C ALA A 146 -12.47 16.77 -12.44
N LYS A 147 -11.56 16.39 -11.53
CA LYS A 147 -10.65 15.25 -11.69
C LYS A 147 -11.53 14.02 -11.87
N ARG A 148 -11.63 13.56 -13.12
CA ARG A 148 -12.29 12.30 -13.46
C ARG A 148 -11.40 11.20 -12.90
N GLU A 149 -11.85 10.59 -11.83
CA GLU A 149 -11.10 9.52 -11.18
C GLU A 149 -11.36 8.24 -11.97
N GLY A 150 -10.31 7.69 -12.56
CA GLY A 150 -10.37 6.47 -13.35
C GLY A 150 -10.37 5.23 -12.47
N ILE A 151 -9.91 4.12 -13.05
CA ILE A 151 -9.60 2.91 -12.31
C ILE A 151 -8.65 3.22 -11.13
N ASN A 152 -8.96 2.70 -9.96
CA ASN A 152 -8.22 2.96 -8.72
C ASN A 152 -8.32 1.77 -7.76
N CYS A 153 -7.44 1.72 -6.75
CA CYS A 153 -7.43 0.68 -5.73
C CYS A 153 -7.88 1.20 -4.35
N HIS A 154 -8.79 2.18 -4.34
CA HIS A 154 -9.35 2.71 -3.11
C HIS A 154 -10.36 1.73 -2.50
N GLY A 155 -10.50 1.79 -1.18
CA GLY A 155 -11.41 0.96 -0.43
C GLY A 155 -11.38 1.28 1.06
N SER A 156 -12.19 0.56 1.82
CA SER A 156 -12.19 0.61 3.28
C SER A 156 -10.79 0.30 3.82
N SER A 157 -10.46 0.85 4.99
CA SER A 157 -9.27 0.43 5.71
C SER A 157 -9.25 -1.07 6.03
N THR A 158 -10.42 -1.73 6.07
CA THR A 158 -10.51 -3.17 6.26
C THR A 158 -9.91 -3.93 5.08
N CYS A 159 -9.92 -3.36 3.87
CA CYS A 159 -9.25 -3.94 2.71
C CYS A 159 -7.73 -4.11 2.89
N GLY A 160 -7.12 -3.39 3.83
CA GLY A 160 -5.68 -3.48 4.12
C GLY A 160 -5.32 -4.46 5.25
N VAL A 161 -6.28 -4.93 6.04
CA VAL A 161 -6.00 -5.95 7.06
C VAL A 161 -6.00 -7.32 6.41
N GLY A 162 -4.87 -8.02 6.54
CA GLY A 162 -4.85 -9.47 6.36
C GLY A 162 -5.22 -10.16 7.66
N GLY A 163 -6.07 -11.17 7.59
CA GLY A 163 -5.86 -12.50 8.16
C GLY A 163 -5.14 -12.55 9.46
N ILE A 164 -5.92 -12.44 10.53
CA ILE A 164 -5.45 -12.82 11.85
C ILE A 164 -5.25 -14.35 11.83
N GLY A 165 -4.00 -14.81 11.79
CA GLY A 165 -3.66 -16.21 12.05
C GLY A 165 -3.64 -17.18 10.86
N HIS A 166 -3.07 -16.79 9.72
CA HIS A 166 -2.84 -17.67 8.55
C HIS A 166 -4.11 -18.23 7.86
N SER A 167 -5.26 -17.60 8.05
CA SER A 167 -6.48 -17.91 7.28
C SER A 167 -6.37 -17.32 5.87
N ASP A 168 -6.91 -18.01 4.86
CA ASP A 168 -7.05 -17.46 3.52
C ASP A 168 -7.85 -16.16 3.56
N ASP A 169 -7.17 -15.05 3.30
CA ASP A 169 -7.78 -13.73 3.19
C ASP A 169 -8.28 -13.53 1.79
N GLY A 170 -9.56 -13.81 1.58
CA GLY A 170 -10.22 -13.58 0.30
C GLY A 170 -9.75 -12.29 -0.37
N ASP A 171 -9.28 -12.39 -1.60
CA ASP A 171 -8.73 -11.28 -2.37
C ASP A 171 -9.61 -10.92 -3.59
N LEU A 172 -9.19 -9.94 -4.38
CA LEU A 172 -9.96 -9.51 -5.54
C LEU A 172 -10.04 -10.61 -6.64
N LYS A 173 -9.09 -11.55 -6.68
CA LYS A 173 -9.16 -12.74 -7.52
C LYS A 173 -10.26 -13.69 -7.01
N ASP A 174 -10.37 -13.88 -5.70
CA ASP A 174 -11.39 -14.74 -5.12
C ASP A 174 -12.80 -14.17 -5.34
N VAL A 175 -12.98 -12.85 -5.25
CA VAL A 175 -14.24 -12.18 -5.61
C VAL A 175 -14.55 -12.41 -7.09
N ARG A 176 -13.56 -12.23 -7.97
CA ARG A 176 -13.69 -12.47 -9.41
C ARG A 176 -14.09 -13.91 -9.72
N ASP A 177 -13.48 -14.87 -9.06
CA ASP A 177 -13.77 -16.29 -9.25
C ASP A 177 -15.15 -16.65 -8.71
N ALA A 178 -15.57 -16.05 -7.58
CA ALA A 178 -16.93 -16.17 -7.06
C ALA A 178 -17.98 -15.67 -8.08
N VAL A 179 -17.78 -14.48 -8.66
CA VAL A 179 -18.66 -13.96 -9.73
C VAL A 179 -18.68 -14.91 -10.92
N ALA A 180 -17.52 -15.36 -11.40
CA ALA A 180 -17.41 -16.22 -12.58
C ALA A 180 -18.10 -17.58 -12.39
N SER A 181 -18.06 -18.13 -11.17
CA SER A 181 -18.69 -19.40 -10.80
C SER A 181 -20.19 -19.31 -10.52
N GLY A 182 -20.73 -18.10 -10.38
CA GLY A 182 -22.14 -17.86 -10.11
C GLY A 182 -23.04 -17.99 -11.33
N ASP A 183 -24.35 -17.95 -11.06
CA ASP A 183 -25.39 -17.99 -12.08
C ASP A 183 -25.33 -16.77 -13.02
N GLU A 184 -25.84 -16.93 -14.24
CA GLU A 184 -26.01 -15.81 -15.15
C GLU A 184 -26.99 -14.77 -14.57
N GLY A 185 -26.70 -13.48 -14.77
CA GLY A 185 -27.49 -12.42 -14.18
C GLY A 185 -27.20 -11.04 -14.78
N ASN A 186 -28.11 -10.10 -14.51
CA ASN A 186 -27.94 -8.69 -14.80
C ASN A 186 -27.97 -7.92 -13.48
N PHE A 187 -26.88 -7.27 -13.14
CA PHE A 187 -26.68 -6.63 -11.85
C PHE A 187 -27.00 -5.14 -11.93
N ALA A 188 -27.84 -4.66 -11.03
CA ALA A 188 -28.31 -3.27 -10.98
C ALA A 188 -27.53 -2.42 -9.97
N ASN A 189 -27.83 -1.12 -9.96
CA ASN A 189 -27.22 -0.17 -9.03
C ASN A 189 -27.51 -0.53 -7.57
N GLY A 190 -26.47 -0.66 -6.75
CA GLY A 190 -26.54 -1.00 -5.33
C GLY A 190 -26.67 -2.49 -5.05
N GLU A 191 -26.69 -3.35 -6.07
CA GLU A 191 -26.75 -4.79 -5.92
C GLU A 191 -25.35 -5.38 -5.69
N HIS A 192 -25.22 -6.26 -4.68
CA HIS A 192 -24.02 -7.07 -4.51
C HIS A 192 -24.03 -8.20 -5.55
N VAL A 193 -23.01 -8.22 -6.40
CA VAL A 193 -22.80 -9.23 -7.43
C VAL A 193 -22.33 -10.54 -6.79
N ALA A 194 -21.26 -10.46 -6.00
CA ALA A 194 -20.75 -11.55 -5.20
C ALA A 194 -20.03 -11.01 -3.97
N CYS A 195 -20.04 -11.81 -2.91
CA CYS A 195 -19.36 -11.53 -1.66
C CYS A 195 -18.60 -12.78 -1.23
N ILE A 196 -17.36 -12.60 -0.81
CA ILE A 196 -16.57 -13.68 -0.20
C ILE A 196 -16.34 -13.38 1.29
N PRO A 197 -16.20 -14.41 2.14
CA PRO A 197 -15.83 -14.21 3.53
C PRO A 197 -14.52 -13.43 3.66
N PHE A 198 -14.47 -12.47 4.58
CA PHE A 198 -13.30 -11.62 4.78
C PHE A 198 -13.18 -11.17 6.24
N VAL A 199 -12.10 -11.51 6.95
CA VAL A 199 -11.80 -11.20 8.37
C VAL A 199 -13.03 -11.10 9.31
N THR A 200 -13.72 -9.95 9.37
CA THR A 200 -14.90 -9.69 10.23
C THR A 200 -16.17 -9.31 9.45
N GLY A 201 -16.27 -9.68 8.19
CA GLY A 201 -17.36 -9.31 7.29
C GLY A 201 -17.14 -9.96 5.92
N HIS A 202 -17.44 -9.25 4.86
CA HIS A 202 -17.34 -9.75 3.49
C HIS A 202 -16.58 -8.77 2.59
N LEU A 203 -15.88 -9.31 1.60
CA LEU A 203 -15.37 -8.53 0.48
C LEU A 203 -16.33 -8.71 -0.68
N CYS A 204 -16.99 -7.62 -1.10
CA CYS A 204 -18.08 -7.68 -2.08
C CYS A 204 -17.77 -6.84 -3.31
N ALA A 205 -18.17 -7.37 -4.48
CA ALA A 205 -18.28 -6.61 -5.72
C ALA A 205 -19.71 -6.07 -5.87
N PHE A 206 -19.86 -4.79 -6.20
CA PHE A 206 -21.16 -4.16 -6.44
C PHE A 206 -21.06 -2.96 -7.37
N TYR A 207 -22.14 -2.68 -8.08
CA TYR A 207 -22.24 -1.49 -8.92
C TYR A 207 -22.78 -0.30 -8.16
N GLN A 208 -22.19 0.87 -8.36
CA GLN A 208 -22.66 2.13 -7.81
C GLN A 208 -22.57 3.26 -8.83
N ASN A 209 -23.39 4.29 -8.65
CA ASN A 209 -23.49 5.44 -9.55
C ASN A 209 -23.89 5.08 -11.01
N ILE A 210 -24.42 3.87 -11.28
CA ILE A 210 -24.75 3.43 -12.64
C ILE A 210 -26.16 3.83 -13.10
N GLY A 211 -26.97 4.44 -12.23
CA GLY A 211 -28.34 4.82 -12.54
C GLY A 211 -29.23 3.60 -12.83
N GLY A 212 -30.02 3.65 -13.90
CA GLY A 212 -30.91 2.54 -14.31
C GLY A 212 -30.26 1.48 -15.20
N ARG A 213 -28.92 1.51 -15.34
CA ARG A 213 -28.19 0.52 -16.13
C ARG A 213 -28.05 -0.79 -15.39
N THR A 214 -27.80 -1.86 -16.13
CA THR A 214 -27.45 -3.17 -15.61
C THR A 214 -26.27 -3.73 -16.38
N PHE A 215 -25.50 -4.62 -15.73
CA PHE A 215 -24.34 -5.27 -16.34
C PHE A 215 -24.43 -6.78 -16.20
N THR A 216 -23.97 -7.52 -17.21
CA THR A 216 -23.97 -8.98 -17.18
C THR A 216 -22.85 -9.52 -16.29
N LYS A 217 -22.90 -10.82 -16.01
CA LYS A 217 -21.79 -11.53 -15.36
C LYS A 217 -20.48 -11.38 -16.12
N GLU A 218 -20.46 -11.58 -17.43
CA GLU A 218 -19.23 -11.49 -18.23
C GLU A 218 -18.63 -10.09 -18.23
N GLN A 219 -19.47 -9.06 -18.30
CA GLN A 219 -19.02 -7.66 -18.19
C GLN A 219 -18.41 -7.41 -16.81
N THR A 220 -19.04 -7.93 -15.76
CA THR A 220 -18.54 -7.80 -14.39
C THR A 220 -17.20 -8.51 -14.19
N VAL A 221 -17.06 -9.75 -14.69
CA VAL A 221 -15.78 -10.47 -14.67
C VAL A 221 -14.70 -9.71 -15.43
N THR A 222 -15.03 -9.13 -16.59
CA THR A 222 -14.08 -8.31 -17.37
C THR A 222 -13.58 -7.10 -16.57
N PHE A 223 -14.47 -6.38 -15.89
CA PHE A 223 -14.09 -5.25 -15.05
C PHE A 223 -13.24 -5.66 -13.84
N LEU A 224 -13.53 -6.82 -13.23
CA LEU A 224 -12.70 -7.37 -12.15
C LEU A 224 -11.32 -7.79 -12.64
N ASP A 225 -11.22 -8.40 -13.83
CA ASP A 225 -9.92 -8.73 -14.43
C ASP A 225 -9.12 -7.45 -14.74
N GLN A 226 -9.76 -6.38 -15.21
CA GLN A 226 -9.11 -5.08 -15.40
C GLN A 226 -8.63 -4.44 -14.09
N LEU A 227 -9.37 -4.58 -12.99
CA LEU A 227 -8.90 -4.16 -11.65
C LEU A 227 -7.65 -4.92 -11.21
N ARG A 228 -7.58 -6.23 -11.50
CA ARG A 228 -6.41 -7.07 -11.20
C ARG A 228 -5.21 -6.68 -12.07
N GLU A 229 -5.44 -6.47 -13.37
CA GLU A 229 -4.42 -6.01 -14.31
C GLU A 229 -3.88 -4.62 -13.95
N HIS A 230 -4.72 -3.77 -13.36
CA HIS A 230 -4.33 -2.48 -12.79
C HIS A 230 -3.53 -2.58 -11.49
N GLY A 231 -3.42 -3.78 -10.90
CA GLY A 231 -2.64 -4.04 -9.69
C GLY A 231 -3.43 -3.92 -8.38
N CYS A 232 -4.76 -3.84 -8.45
CA CYS A 232 -5.60 -3.87 -7.24
C CYS A 232 -5.69 -5.29 -6.70
N PHE A 233 -5.27 -5.46 -5.44
CA PHE A 233 -5.15 -6.79 -4.82
C PHE A 233 -6.38 -7.18 -4.00
N LYS A 234 -7.01 -6.25 -3.27
CA LYS A 234 -8.18 -6.52 -2.41
C LYS A 234 -9.37 -5.66 -2.77
N CYS A 235 -9.19 -4.35 -2.83
CA CYS A 235 -10.25 -3.40 -3.13
C CYS A 235 -9.85 -2.48 -4.27
N GLY A 236 -10.86 -1.92 -4.91
CA GLY A 236 -10.69 -0.98 -6.00
C GLY A 236 -12.00 -0.69 -6.70
N SER A 237 -11.99 0.34 -7.53
CA SER A 237 -13.14 0.71 -8.34
C SER A 237 -12.73 1.01 -9.77
N ILE A 238 -13.58 0.62 -10.71
CA ILE A 238 -13.37 0.80 -12.14
C ILE A 238 -14.60 1.46 -12.77
N PRO A 239 -14.43 2.56 -13.53
CA PRO A 239 -15.52 3.21 -14.23
C PRO A 239 -16.19 2.25 -15.22
N THR A 240 -17.52 2.24 -15.25
CA THR A 240 -18.27 1.48 -16.26
C THR A 240 -18.50 2.26 -17.54
N ASP A 241 -18.29 3.58 -17.52
CA ASP A 241 -18.43 4.47 -18.66
C ASP A 241 -17.09 4.84 -19.33
N PRO A 242 -17.08 5.02 -20.66
CA PRO A 242 -15.97 5.63 -21.37
C PRO A 242 -15.64 7.03 -20.80
N GLY A 243 -14.35 7.30 -20.61
CA GLY A 243 -13.88 8.60 -20.14
C GLY A 243 -13.41 8.64 -18.69
N ASN A 244 -13.09 7.47 -18.12
CA ASN A 244 -12.33 7.27 -16.87
C ASN A 244 -12.85 8.10 -15.68
N ASN A 245 -14.16 8.05 -15.42
CA ASN A 245 -14.75 8.75 -14.28
C ASN A 245 -15.69 7.85 -13.50
N VAL A 246 -15.28 7.39 -12.33
CA VAL A 246 -16.09 6.57 -11.43
C VAL A 246 -17.36 7.26 -10.95
N ALA A 247 -17.36 8.60 -10.90
CA ALA A 247 -18.53 9.39 -10.52
C ALA A 247 -19.71 9.25 -11.51
N ASN A 248 -19.46 8.74 -12.72
CA ASN A 248 -20.50 8.49 -13.71
C ASN A 248 -21.07 7.07 -13.63
N GLY A 249 -20.47 6.18 -12.84
CA GLY A 249 -20.79 4.77 -12.76
C GLY A 249 -19.53 3.94 -12.59
N GLU A 250 -19.54 3.02 -11.64
CA GLU A 250 -18.39 2.17 -11.33
C GLU A 250 -18.81 0.79 -10.82
N LEU A 251 -17.94 -0.20 -11.08
CA LEU A 251 -17.90 -1.44 -10.32
C LEU A 251 -16.89 -1.24 -9.19
N THR A 252 -17.31 -1.51 -7.96
CA THR A 252 -16.48 -1.37 -6.77
C THR A 252 -16.34 -2.73 -6.09
N VAL A 253 -15.11 -3.07 -5.69
CA VAL A 253 -14.82 -4.13 -4.73
C VAL A 253 -14.44 -3.49 -3.41
N ASN A 254 -15.21 -3.73 -2.35
CA ASN A 254 -14.97 -3.15 -1.05
C ASN A 254 -15.43 -4.06 0.09
N PHE A 255 -14.93 -3.79 1.30
CA PHE A 255 -15.39 -4.43 2.52
C PHE A 255 -16.82 -3.98 2.86
N VAL A 256 -17.66 -4.95 3.24
CA VAL A 256 -19.02 -4.78 3.74
C VAL A 256 -19.16 -5.55 5.05
N SER A 257 -19.72 -4.89 6.07
CA SER A 257 -19.96 -5.45 7.41
C SER A 257 -21.35 -6.02 7.58
#